data_AF-H3GTY2-F1
#
_entry.id   AF-H3GTY2-F1
#
_cell.length_a   1.000
_cell.length_b   1.000
_cell.length_c   1.000
_cell.angle_alpha   90.00
_cell.angle_beta   90.00
_cell.angle_gamma   90.00
#
_symmetry.space_group_name_H-M   'P 1'
#
loop_
_entity.id
_entity.type
_entity.pdbx_description
1 polymer ?
#
loop_
_entity_poly.entity_id
_entity_poly.type
_entity_poly.pdbx_seq_one_letter_code
_entity_poly.pdbx_strand_id
1 'polypeptide(L)'
;MLMLLRSLAPALRRPLRASSQFFHSLPALQAPAASPAVALKSNSATAVNDTHLLALLEQSIAQRRPAQALSHLAQLQTPPGTTVLQKLAVLLARQKKNRTQALQAFELLRGVYRAPGLQPDDYTKLASIYVMDACLRYRMLDQAMELYDEAVNQAVVLDLPAYDGLLAALLDAKRSEEATEILKEVVNGEDVCPMEQTFLPVLVQLVKGREYEDATELMTQGQTRGVEFTSETFHPLLVLAEKDTTSTDSLIKFLSFVEDSWEEYKVGYMQKGAVGSVGAD
;
A
#
# COMPACT_ATOMS: atom_id res chain seq x y z
N MET A 1 -8.62 -20.23 -29.69
CA MET A 1 -9.66 -19.18 -29.58
C MET A 1 -10.12 -19.14 -28.13
N LEU A 2 -9.31 -18.54 -27.26
CA LEU A 2 -9.52 -18.46 -25.80
C LEU A 2 -9.24 -17.01 -25.39
N MET A 3 -10.21 -16.15 -25.65
CA MET A 3 -10.34 -14.86 -24.99
C MET A 3 -11.83 -14.64 -24.85
N LEU A 4 -12.33 -14.74 -23.62
CA LEU A 4 -13.56 -14.16 -23.09
C LEU A 4 -13.94 -14.99 -21.86
N LEU A 5 -13.43 -14.57 -20.70
CA LEU A 5 -14.05 -14.76 -19.38
C LEU A 5 -13.25 -13.88 -18.39
N ARG A 6 -13.23 -12.55 -18.63
CA ARG A 6 -13.01 -11.60 -17.53
C ARG A 6 -14.37 -11.45 -16.85
N SER A 7 -14.59 -12.29 -15.84
CA SER A 7 -15.82 -12.31 -15.06
C SER A 7 -15.98 -11.00 -14.31
N LEU A 8 -17.16 -10.40 -14.46
CA LEU A 8 -17.66 -9.31 -13.63
C LEU A 8 -17.68 -9.75 -12.16
N ALA A 9 -16.82 -9.16 -11.34
CA ALA A 9 -17.10 -8.94 -9.93
C ALA A 9 -17.48 -7.46 -9.77
N PRO A 10 -18.63 -7.11 -9.16
CA PRO A 10 -18.87 -5.73 -8.77
C PRO A 10 -17.90 -5.46 -7.61
N ALA A 11 -16.80 -4.76 -7.89
CA ALA A 11 -15.94 -4.26 -6.83
C ALA A 11 -16.77 -3.30 -5.97
N LEU A 12 -17.19 -3.77 -4.80
CA LEU A 12 -17.64 -2.91 -3.72
C LEU A 12 -16.48 -1.97 -3.43
N ARG A 13 -16.55 -0.74 -3.95
CA ARG A 13 -15.54 0.29 -3.71
C ARG A 13 -15.37 0.44 -2.20
N ARG A 14 -14.13 0.39 -1.71
CA ARG A 14 -13.85 0.64 -0.31
C ARG A 14 -14.36 2.05 0.04
N PRO A 15 -15.18 2.21 1.08
CA PRO A 15 -15.68 3.52 1.47
C PRO A 15 -14.49 4.43 1.78
N LEU A 16 -14.37 5.54 1.04
CA LEU A 16 -13.32 6.52 1.29
C LEU A 16 -13.43 7.00 2.74
N ARG A 17 -12.36 6.90 3.51
CA ARG A 17 -12.32 7.40 4.88
C ARG A 17 -12.51 8.91 4.89
N ALA A 18 -13.50 9.37 5.65
CA ALA A 18 -13.74 10.79 5.85
C ALA A 18 -12.70 11.34 6.83
N SER A 19 -11.54 11.77 6.32
CA SER A 19 -10.56 12.53 7.10
C SER A 19 -11.08 13.96 7.32
N SER A 20 -11.47 14.28 8.55
CA SER A 20 -11.94 15.60 8.98
C SER A 20 -10.83 16.66 8.96
N GLN A 21 -11.11 17.77 8.29
CA GLN A 21 -10.60 19.13 8.50
C GLN A 21 -9.08 19.32 8.66
N PHE A 22 -8.35 19.34 7.54
CA PHE A 22 -7.23 20.28 7.34
C PHE A 22 -7.24 20.72 5.87
N PHE A 23 -8.26 21.49 5.53
CA PHE A 23 -8.34 22.17 4.25
C PHE A 23 -7.57 23.48 4.33
N HIS A 24 -6.82 23.78 3.26
CA HIS A 24 -6.08 25.00 2.95
C HIS A 24 -4.55 24.84 2.96
N SER A 25 -4.01 24.29 1.88
CA SER A 25 -2.71 24.75 1.36
C SER A 25 -2.51 24.25 -0.07
N LEU A 26 -3.12 24.94 -1.05
CA LEU A 26 -2.71 25.10 -2.45
C LEU A 26 -3.95 25.42 -3.30
N PRO A 27 -4.19 26.70 -3.67
CA PRO A 27 -5.32 27.11 -4.50
C PRO A 27 -5.38 26.37 -5.86
N ALA A 28 -4.22 25.99 -6.40
CA ALA A 28 -4.10 25.34 -7.71
C ALA A 28 -4.75 23.94 -7.78
N LEU A 29 -5.02 23.27 -6.65
CA LEU A 29 -5.61 21.93 -6.60
C LEU A 29 -7.12 21.94 -6.30
N GLN A 30 -7.73 23.13 -6.16
CA GLN A 30 -9.16 23.25 -5.95
C GLN A 30 -9.88 23.23 -7.31
N ALA A 31 -10.68 22.19 -7.57
CA ALA A 31 -11.55 22.13 -8.73
C ALA A 31 -12.59 23.29 -8.65
N PRO A 32 -12.77 24.10 -9.71
CA PRO A 32 -13.79 25.14 -9.69
C PRO A 32 -15.16 24.48 -9.72
N ALA A 33 -15.97 24.74 -8.71
CA ALA A 33 -17.40 24.45 -8.74
C ALA A 33 -18.01 25.21 -9.92
N ALA A 34 -18.61 24.47 -10.85
CA ALA A 34 -19.17 25.01 -12.08
C ALA A 34 -20.21 26.10 -11.81
N SER A 35 -20.05 27.24 -12.48
CA SER A 35 -21.15 28.15 -12.82
C SER A 35 -20.92 28.63 -14.26
N PRO A 36 -21.89 28.50 -15.17
CA PRO A 36 -21.71 28.86 -16.57
C PRO A 36 -22.14 30.31 -16.76
N ALA A 37 -21.17 31.22 -16.87
CA ALA A 37 -21.26 32.46 -17.65
C ALA A 37 -20.07 33.36 -17.29
N VAL A 38 -19.06 33.41 -18.17
CA VAL A 38 -18.58 34.62 -18.85
C VAL A 38 -17.52 34.14 -19.83
N ALA A 39 -17.88 34.20 -21.11
CA ALA A 39 -17.00 33.86 -22.22
C ALA A 39 -16.05 35.03 -22.54
N LEU A 40 -14.80 34.66 -22.82
CA LEU A 40 -13.95 35.22 -23.87
C LEU A 40 -13.53 36.69 -23.76
N LYS A 41 -12.46 36.93 -22.98
CA LYS A 41 -11.33 37.76 -23.46
C LYS A 41 -10.02 37.03 -23.21
N SER A 42 -9.38 36.64 -24.29
CA SER A 42 -8.08 35.99 -24.37
C SER A 42 -7.02 36.81 -23.63
N ASN A 43 -6.48 36.26 -22.55
CA ASN A 43 -5.40 36.86 -21.80
C ASN A 43 -4.12 36.10 -22.17
N SER A 44 -3.57 36.40 -23.35
CA SER A 44 -2.39 35.71 -23.90
C SER A 44 -1.17 35.83 -22.99
N ALA A 45 -1.04 36.93 -22.24
CA ALA A 45 0.04 37.14 -21.28
C ALA A 45 -0.02 36.19 -20.06
N THR A 46 -1.21 35.88 -19.53
CA THR A 46 -1.35 34.92 -18.42
C THR A 46 -1.11 33.49 -18.89
N ALA A 47 -1.56 33.13 -20.10
CA ALA A 47 -1.26 31.82 -20.69
C ALA A 47 0.24 31.63 -20.92
N VAL A 48 0.94 32.66 -21.44
CA VAL A 48 2.39 32.62 -21.65
C VAL A 48 3.14 32.52 -20.31
N ASN A 49 2.71 33.25 -19.28
CA ASN A 49 3.31 33.15 -17.93
C ASN A 49 3.14 31.76 -17.31
N ASP A 50 1.94 31.15 -17.41
CA ASP A 50 1.70 29.79 -16.92
C ASP A 50 2.56 28.75 -17.68
N THR A 51 2.71 28.90 -19.00
CA THR A 51 3.59 27.99 -19.78
C THR A 51 5.06 28.10 -19.38
N HIS A 52 5.54 29.31 -19.10
CA HIS A 52 6.91 29.51 -18.62
C HIS A 52 7.09 28.97 -17.19
N LEU A 53 6.14 29.22 -16.29
CA LEU A 53 6.16 28.69 -14.92
C LEU A 53 6.11 27.15 -14.91
N LEU A 54 5.35 26.54 -15.81
CA LEU A 54 5.32 25.08 -15.98
C LEU A 54 6.69 24.54 -16.40
N ALA A 55 7.36 25.18 -17.36
CA ALA A 55 8.71 24.80 -17.77
C ALA A 55 9.72 24.92 -16.62
N LEU A 56 9.64 25.99 -15.82
CA LEU A 56 10.48 26.18 -14.63
C LEU A 56 10.19 25.13 -13.54
N LEU A 57 8.93 24.73 -13.37
CA LEU A 57 8.53 23.65 -12.46
C LEU A 57 9.17 22.33 -12.89
N GLU A 58 9.02 21.95 -14.15
CA GLU A 58 9.60 20.72 -14.70
C GLU A 58 11.13 20.72 -14.60
N GLN A 59 11.76 21.86 -14.89
CA GLN A 59 13.21 22.04 -14.71
C GLN A 59 13.63 21.88 -13.24
N SER A 60 12.86 22.43 -12.30
CA SER A 60 13.15 22.31 -10.86
C SER A 60 13.00 20.88 -10.36
N ILE A 61 12.02 20.13 -10.90
CA ILE A 61 11.86 18.69 -10.65
C ILE A 61 13.06 17.91 -11.18
N ALA A 62 13.47 18.17 -12.43
CA ALA A 62 14.64 17.52 -13.05
C ALA A 62 15.93 17.79 -12.27
N GLN A 63 16.08 19.01 -11.74
CA GLN A 63 17.22 19.41 -10.90
C GLN A 63 17.09 18.95 -9.44
N ARG A 64 16.03 18.22 -9.09
CA ARG A 64 15.73 17.71 -7.74
C ARG A 64 15.72 18.80 -6.67
N ARG A 65 15.14 19.96 -7.00
CA ARG A 65 15.01 21.12 -6.10
C ARG A 65 13.56 21.24 -5.59
N PRO A 66 13.17 20.48 -4.55
CA PRO A 66 11.77 20.40 -4.13
C PRO A 66 11.19 21.74 -3.68
N ALA A 67 11.97 22.57 -2.98
CA ALA A 67 11.52 23.88 -2.51
C ALA A 67 11.21 24.85 -3.68
N GLN A 68 12.05 24.86 -4.72
CA GLN A 68 11.83 25.67 -5.91
C GLN A 68 10.62 25.15 -6.71
N ALA A 69 10.53 23.83 -6.88
CA ALA A 69 9.39 23.21 -7.56
C ALA A 69 8.06 23.55 -6.87
N LEU A 70 7.98 23.46 -5.54
CA LEU A 70 6.78 23.85 -4.79
C LEU A 70 6.45 25.35 -4.92
N SER A 71 7.48 26.22 -4.94
CA SER A 71 7.27 27.66 -5.14
C SER A 71 6.69 27.96 -6.53
N HIS A 72 7.19 27.31 -7.58
CA HIS A 72 6.63 27.46 -8.93
C HIS A 72 5.22 26.89 -9.04
N LEU A 73 4.96 25.73 -8.43
CA LEU A 73 3.62 25.13 -8.38
C LEU A 73 2.60 26.08 -7.73
N ALA A 74 2.95 26.74 -6.63
CA ALA A 74 2.06 27.66 -5.92
C ALA A 74 1.72 28.93 -6.72
N GLN A 75 2.55 29.28 -7.72
CA GLN A 75 2.36 30.45 -8.58
C GLN A 75 1.52 30.15 -9.83
N LEU A 76 1.29 28.87 -10.17
CA LEU A 76 0.47 28.48 -11.31
C LEU A 76 -1.00 28.81 -11.08
N GLN A 77 -1.65 29.39 -12.10
CA GLN A 77 -3.10 29.64 -12.07
C GLN A 77 -3.90 28.43 -12.53
N THR A 78 -3.30 27.63 -13.41
CA THR A 78 -3.88 26.38 -13.91
C THR A 78 -3.19 25.16 -13.29
N PRO A 79 -3.94 24.12 -12.87
CA PRO A 79 -3.33 22.90 -12.34
C PRO A 79 -2.46 22.24 -13.41
N PRO A 80 -1.20 21.87 -13.10
CA PRO A 80 -0.36 21.14 -14.04
C PRO A 80 -0.90 19.73 -14.27
N GLY A 81 -0.50 19.11 -15.37
CA GLY A 81 -0.91 17.75 -15.70
C GLY A 81 -0.53 16.72 -14.64
N THR A 82 -1.28 15.63 -14.56
CA THR A 82 -1.12 14.55 -13.58
C THR A 82 0.31 14.02 -13.53
N THR A 83 0.96 13.86 -14.68
CA THR A 83 2.34 13.37 -14.77
C THR A 83 3.35 14.28 -14.06
N VAL A 84 3.17 15.60 -14.14
CA VAL A 84 4.04 16.57 -13.45
C VAL A 84 3.82 16.49 -11.94
N LEU A 85 2.55 16.39 -11.51
CA LEU A 85 2.19 16.22 -10.10
C LEU A 85 2.74 14.93 -9.51
N GLN A 86 2.63 13.80 -10.22
CA GLN A 86 3.20 12.52 -9.80
C GLN A 86 4.72 12.60 -9.66
N LYS A 87 5.41 13.23 -10.62
CA LYS A 87 6.88 13.42 -10.57
C LYS A 87 7.29 14.26 -9.36
N LEU A 88 6.53 15.32 -9.07
CA LEU A 88 6.76 16.14 -7.90
C LEU A 88 6.49 15.38 -6.60
N ALA A 89 5.40 14.62 -6.52
CA ALA A 89 5.09 13.78 -5.37
C ALA A 89 6.22 12.79 -5.07
N VAL A 90 6.73 12.10 -6.10
CA VAL A 90 7.90 11.20 -5.97
C VAL A 90 9.14 11.97 -5.48
N LEU A 91 9.43 13.15 -6.04
CA LEU A 91 10.58 13.96 -5.62
C LEU A 91 10.48 14.34 -4.13
N LEU A 92 9.29 14.70 -3.65
CA LEU A 92 9.03 15.09 -2.27
C LEU A 92 9.07 13.89 -1.32
N ALA A 93 8.45 12.76 -1.70
CA ALA A 93 8.42 11.53 -0.92
C ALA A 93 9.84 10.99 -0.63
N ARG A 94 10.77 11.15 -1.58
CA ARG A 94 12.18 10.72 -1.45
C ARG A 94 12.98 11.53 -0.42
N GLN A 95 12.45 12.64 0.10
CA GLN A 95 13.16 13.51 1.04
C GLN A 95 13.11 12.93 2.46
N LYS A 96 14.11 12.13 2.81
CA LYS A 96 14.16 11.32 4.04
C LYS A 96 14.19 12.10 5.37
N LYS A 97 14.30 13.43 5.37
CA LYS A 97 14.35 14.24 6.60
C LYS A 97 13.29 15.35 6.67
N ASN A 98 12.23 15.26 5.87
CA ASN A 98 11.21 16.29 5.80
C ASN A 98 9.78 15.72 5.81
N ARG A 99 9.21 15.60 7.02
CA ARG A 99 7.81 15.15 7.20
C ARG A 99 6.82 16.04 6.45
N THR A 100 7.06 17.35 6.40
CA THR A 100 6.21 18.29 5.66
C THR A 100 6.17 17.96 4.16
N GLN A 101 7.32 17.57 3.59
CA GLN A 101 7.37 17.16 2.19
C GLN A 101 6.68 15.81 1.96
N ALA A 102 6.72 14.88 2.92
CA ALA A 102 5.92 13.66 2.82
C ALA A 102 4.41 13.96 2.81
N LEU A 103 3.95 14.88 3.66
CA LEU A 103 2.55 15.34 3.65
C LEU A 103 2.19 16.02 2.32
N GLN A 104 3.05 16.89 1.80
CA GLN A 104 2.83 17.52 0.49
C GLN A 104 2.80 16.49 -0.64
N ALA A 105 3.65 15.45 -0.58
CA ALA A 105 3.65 14.37 -1.55
C ALA A 105 2.32 13.60 -1.54
N PHE A 106 1.81 13.29 -0.34
CA PHE A 106 0.49 12.70 -0.15
C PHE A 106 -0.62 13.58 -0.73
N GLU A 107 -0.65 14.87 -0.39
CA GLU A 107 -1.67 15.80 -0.88
C GLU A 107 -1.69 15.89 -2.42
N LEU A 108 -0.51 15.91 -3.05
CA LEU A 108 -0.41 15.93 -4.51
C LEU A 108 -0.94 14.63 -5.12
N LEU A 109 -0.53 13.48 -4.59
CA LEU A 109 -0.93 12.19 -5.15
C LEU A 109 -2.43 11.91 -4.92
N ARG A 110 -2.96 12.34 -3.77
CA ARG A 110 -4.40 12.35 -3.49
C ARG A 110 -5.18 13.18 -4.50
N GLY A 111 -4.67 14.36 -4.83
CA GLY A 111 -5.23 15.20 -5.90
C GLY A 111 -5.23 14.49 -7.26
N VAL A 112 -4.16 13.75 -7.59
CA VAL A 112 -4.07 12.95 -8.80
C VAL A 112 -5.11 11.84 -8.82
N TYR A 113 -5.28 11.09 -7.73
CA TYR A 113 -6.29 10.02 -7.60
C TYR A 113 -7.73 10.52 -7.74
N ARG A 114 -7.99 11.76 -7.33
CA ARG A 114 -9.31 12.39 -7.41
C ARG A 114 -9.54 13.16 -8.71
N ALA A 115 -8.55 13.21 -9.60
CA ALA A 115 -8.69 13.88 -10.89
C ALA A 115 -9.69 13.10 -11.78
N PRO A 116 -10.65 13.80 -12.42
CA PRO A 116 -11.60 13.14 -13.30
C PRO A 116 -10.89 12.54 -14.51
N GLY A 117 -11.20 11.28 -14.82
CA GLY A 117 -10.63 10.59 -15.96
C GLY A 117 -9.19 10.12 -15.78
N LEU A 118 -8.67 10.05 -14.54
CA LEU A 118 -7.39 9.40 -14.26
C LEU A 118 -7.39 7.99 -14.89
N GLN A 119 -6.34 7.71 -15.66
CA GLN A 119 -6.01 6.37 -16.13
C GLN A 119 -4.70 6.01 -15.45
N PRO A 120 -4.73 5.20 -14.37
CA PRO A 120 -3.52 4.79 -13.70
C PRO A 120 -2.58 4.05 -14.65
N ASP A 121 -1.32 4.41 -14.58
CA ASP A 121 -0.22 3.82 -15.34
C ASP A 121 0.88 3.32 -14.39
N ASP A 122 1.94 2.74 -14.95
CA ASP A 122 3.09 2.26 -14.17
C ASP A 122 3.72 3.37 -13.32
N TYR A 123 3.64 4.62 -13.78
CA TYR A 123 4.14 5.76 -13.03
C TYR A 123 3.24 6.12 -11.83
N THR A 124 1.93 5.94 -11.95
CA THR A 124 0.96 6.07 -10.86
C THR A 124 1.23 5.05 -9.77
N LYS A 125 1.51 3.79 -10.16
CA LYS A 125 1.96 2.74 -9.24
C LYS A 125 3.26 3.13 -8.53
N LEU A 126 4.27 3.55 -9.29
CA LEU A 126 5.55 4.00 -8.73
C LEU A 126 5.38 5.15 -7.72
N ALA A 127 4.57 6.17 -8.07
CA ALA A 127 4.31 7.30 -7.19
C ALA A 127 3.62 6.86 -5.89
N SER A 128 2.67 5.94 -5.98
CA SER A 128 1.95 5.39 -4.83
C SER A 128 2.90 4.67 -3.87
N ILE A 129 3.80 3.84 -4.38
CA ILE A 129 4.81 3.13 -3.57
C ILE A 129 5.70 4.12 -2.82
N TYR A 130 6.24 5.14 -3.52
CA TYR A 130 7.11 6.14 -2.88
C TYR A 130 6.40 6.97 -1.81
N VAL A 131 5.17 7.42 -2.10
CA VAL A 131 4.39 8.23 -1.15
C VAL A 131 3.95 7.38 0.05
N MET A 132 3.56 6.12 -0.17
CA MET A 132 3.25 5.16 0.89
C MET A 132 4.45 4.97 1.83
N ASP A 133 5.64 4.67 1.29
CA ASP A 133 6.88 4.58 2.05
C ASP A 133 7.14 5.85 2.86
N ALA A 134 6.97 7.04 2.26
CA ALA A 134 7.15 8.30 2.96
C ALA A 134 6.15 8.48 4.12
N CYS A 135 4.87 8.19 3.91
CA CYS A 135 3.85 8.25 4.95
C CYS A 135 4.17 7.31 6.12
N LEU A 136 4.50 6.05 5.83
CA LEU A 136 4.83 5.05 6.84
C LEU A 136 6.10 5.44 7.61
N ARG A 137 7.16 5.88 6.92
CA ARG A 137 8.40 6.38 7.55
C ARG A 137 8.16 7.52 8.55
N TYR A 138 7.14 8.34 8.33
CA TYR A 138 6.79 9.46 9.22
C TYR A 138 5.59 9.19 10.13
N ARG A 139 5.19 7.91 10.27
CA ARG A 139 4.06 7.48 11.11
C ARG A 139 2.76 8.21 10.76
N MET A 140 2.55 8.48 9.48
CA MET A 140 1.36 9.10 8.92
C MET A 140 0.38 8.02 8.46
N LEU A 141 -0.06 7.19 9.42
CA LEU A 141 -0.83 5.97 9.13
C LEU A 141 -2.17 6.27 8.45
N ASP A 142 -2.89 7.31 8.88
CA ASP A 142 -4.20 7.64 8.29
C ASP A 142 -4.05 8.08 6.83
N GLN A 143 -3.00 8.85 6.51
CA GLN A 143 -2.66 9.21 5.12
C GLN A 143 -2.24 7.99 4.30
N ALA A 144 -1.45 7.08 4.89
CA ALA A 144 -1.07 5.82 4.24
C ALA A 144 -2.31 4.98 3.92
N MET A 145 -3.25 4.85 4.85
CA MET A 145 -4.50 4.12 4.63
C MET A 145 -5.40 4.78 3.59
N GLU A 146 -5.54 6.12 3.61
CA GLU A 146 -6.30 6.84 2.59
C GLU A 146 -5.70 6.62 1.18
N LEU A 147 -4.37 6.65 1.07
CA LEU A 147 -3.69 6.36 -0.20
C LEU A 147 -3.86 4.90 -0.64
N TYR A 148 -3.84 3.95 0.29
CA TYR A 148 -4.09 2.54 0.00
C TYR A 148 -5.51 2.32 -0.52
N ASP A 149 -6.52 2.92 0.12
CA ASP A 149 -7.90 2.85 -0.35
C ASP A 149 -8.06 3.50 -1.73
N GLU A 150 -7.39 4.63 -2.01
CA GLU A 150 -7.38 5.26 -3.33
C GLU A 150 -6.73 4.38 -4.40
N ALA A 151 -5.60 3.76 -4.10
CA ALA A 151 -4.90 2.85 -4.99
C ALA A 151 -5.76 1.62 -5.33
N VAL A 152 -6.31 0.94 -4.32
CA VAL A 152 -7.17 -0.25 -4.50
C VAL A 152 -8.42 0.09 -5.31
N ASN A 153 -9.08 1.22 -5.03
CA ASN A 153 -10.26 1.66 -5.76
C ASN A 153 -9.99 1.98 -7.25
N GLN A 154 -8.74 2.25 -7.62
CA GLN A 154 -8.30 2.47 -8.99
C GLN A 154 -7.54 1.26 -9.58
N ALA A 155 -7.61 0.10 -8.93
CA ALA A 155 -6.89 -1.12 -9.32
C ALA A 155 -5.37 -0.94 -9.47
N VAL A 156 -4.78 -0.04 -8.66
CA VAL A 156 -3.33 0.15 -8.56
C VAL A 156 -2.78 -0.78 -7.50
N VAL A 157 -2.00 -1.78 -7.95
CA VAL A 157 -1.35 -2.75 -7.08
C VAL A 157 -0.08 -2.17 -6.49
N LEU A 158 0.04 -2.16 -5.16
CA LEU A 158 1.26 -1.78 -4.44
C LEU A 158 2.28 -2.93 -4.42
N ASP A 159 3.53 -2.66 -4.06
CA ASP A 159 4.55 -3.70 -3.93
C ASP A 159 4.55 -4.32 -2.52
N LEU A 160 5.17 -5.50 -2.40
CA LEU A 160 5.21 -6.24 -1.14
C LEU A 160 5.78 -5.42 0.03
N PRO A 161 6.87 -4.63 -0.14
CA PRO A 161 7.37 -3.76 0.93
C PRO A 161 6.35 -2.72 1.42
N ALA A 162 5.49 -2.19 0.53
CA ALA A 162 4.43 -1.27 0.94
C ALA A 162 3.37 -1.98 1.79
N TYR A 163 2.97 -3.20 1.42
CA TYR A 163 2.06 -4.02 2.22
C TYR A 163 2.67 -4.39 3.58
N ASP A 164 3.90 -4.92 3.60
CA ASP A 164 4.60 -5.27 4.84
C ASP A 164 4.70 -4.07 5.80
N GLY A 165 5.05 -2.90 5.27
CA GLY A 165 5.12 -1.67 6.04
C GLY A 165 3.76 -1.20 6.58
N LEU A 166 2.70 -1.35 5.78
CA LEU A 166 1.34 -0.99 6.19
C LEU A 166 0.81 -1.91 7.29
N LEU A 167 1.02 -3.23 7.14
CA LEU A 167 0.69 -4.23 8.15
C LEU A 167 1.41 -3.92 9.47
N ALA A 168 2.72 -3.71 9.43
CA ALA A 168 3.50 -3.35 10.63
C ALA A 168 2.95 -2.08 11.31
N ALA A 169 2.66 -1.03 10.53
CA ALA A 169 2.15 0.24 11.08
C ALA A 169 0.74 0.11 11.69
N LEU A 170 -0.14 -0.70 11.10
CA LEU A 170 -1.48 -0.98 11.64
C LEU A 170 -1.40 -1.74 12.96
N LEU A 171 -0.55 -2.76 13.04
CA LEU A 171 -0.35 -3.56 14.26
C LEU A 171 0.26 -2.73 15.39
N ASP A 172 1.24 -1.87 15.08
CA ASP A 172 1.79 -0.89 16.03
C ASP A 172 0.71 0.04 16.59
N ALA A 173 -0.24 0.45 15.74
CA ALA A 173 -1.37 1.30 16.09
C ALA A 173 -2.56 0.55 16.72
N LYS A 174 -2.42 -0.76 17.02
CA LYS A 174 -3.48 -1.61 17.60
C LYS A 174 -4.73 -1.75 16.72
N ARG A 175 -4.54 -1.71 15.40
CA ARG A 175 -5.59 -1.88 14.39
C ARG A 175 -5.46 -3.25 13.73
N SER A 176 -5.53 -4.31 14.55
CA SER A 176 -5.30 -5.70 14.13
C SER A 176 -6.32 -6.18 13.10
N GLU A 177 -7.61 -5.86 13.29
CA GLU A 177 -8.68 -6.22 12.35
C GLU A 177 -8.36 -5.75 10.92
N GLU A 178 -8.00 -4.47 10.77
CA GLU A 178 -7.64 -3.91 9.47
C GLU A 178 -6.39 -4.55 8.87
N ALA A 179 -5.38 -4.86 9.69
CA ALA A 179 -4.19 -5.55 9.21
C ALA A 179 -4.52 -6.95 8.70
N THR A 180 -5.37 -7.69 9.41
CA THR A 180 -5.86 -9.00 9.00
C THR A 180 -6.65 -8.93 7.70
N GLU A 181 -7.54 -7.94 7.54
CA GLU A 181 -8.29 -7.73 6.30
C GLU A 181 -7.38 -7.45 5.10
N ILE A 182 -6.39 -6.57 5.26
CA ILE A 182 -5.42 -6.26 4.20
C ILE A 182 -4.62 -7.51 3.82
N LEU A 183 -4.17 -8.28 4.81
CA LEU A 183 -3.43 -9.51 4.52
C LEU A 183 -4.32 -10.51 3.78
N LYS A 184 -5.58 -10.73 4.21
CA LYS A 184 -6.56 -11.56 3.49
C LYS A 184 -6.74 -11.08 2.03
N GLU A 185 -6.79 -9.78 1.77
CA GLU A 185 -6.81 -9.25 0.40
C GLU A 185 -5.56 -9.59 -0.41
N VAL A 186 -4.36 -9.44 0.18
CA VAL A 186 -3.09 -9.81 -0.49
C VAL A 186 -3.07 -11.30 -0.84
N VAL A 187 -3.46 -12.18 0.09
CA VAL A 187 -3.49 -13.63 -0.18
C VAL A 187 -4.68 -14.06 -1.05
N ASN A 188 -5.67 -13.19 -1.30
CA ASN A 188 -6.72 -13.45 -2.31
C ASN A 188 -6.38 -12.88 -3.70
N GLY A 189 -5.50 -11.89 -3.83
CA GLY A 189 -5.13 -11.26 -5.12
C GLY A 189 -3.87 -11.81 -5.82
N GLU A 190 -3.91 -12.05 -7.13
CA GLU A 190 -2.80 -12.70 -7.87
C GLU A 190 -1.57 -11.80 -8.11
N ASP A 191 -1.69 -10.48 -7.92
CA ASP A 191 -0.69 -9.52 -8.38
C ASP A 191 0.55 -9.39 -7.46
N VAL A 192 0.47 -9.93 -6.24
CA VAL A 192 1.54 -9.90 -5.24
C VAL A 192 1.69 -11.30 -4.64
N CYS A 193 2.95 -11.74 -4.50
CA CYS A 193 3.29 -13.00 -3.83
C CYS A 193 3.69 -12.68 -2.38
N PRO A 194 2.80 -12.91 -1.39
CA PRO A 194 3.17 -12.71 0.01
C PRO A 194 4.20 -13.75 0.45
N MET A 195 5.06 -13.38 1.40
CA MET A 195 6.08 -14.26 1.96
C MET A 195 5.78 -14.57 3.42
N GLU A 196 6.46 -15.57 3.99
CA GLU A 196 6.37 -15.89 5.42
C GLU A 196 6.44 -14.63 6.32
N GLN A 197 7.35 -13.71 5.98
CA GLN A 197 7.56 -12.44 6.70
C GLN A 197 6.35 -11.50 6.67
N THR A 198 5.50 -11.57 5.63
CA THR A 198 4.27 -10.79 5.51
C THR A 198 3.20 -11.29 6.47
N PHE A 199 3.15 -12.60 6.73
CA PHE A 199 2.16 -13.23 7.62
C PHE A 199 2.52 -13.12 9.09
N LEU A 200 3.79 -13.34 9.43
CA LEU A 200 4.23 -13.52 10.81
C LEU A 200 3.76 -12.41 11.77
N PRO A 201 3.85 -11.10 11.45
CA PRO A 201 3.40 -10.05 12.35
C PRO A 201 1.91 -10.17 12.69
N VAL A 202 1.07 -10.47 11.71
CA VAL A 202 -0.38 -10.59 11.88
C VAL A 202 -0.72 -11.86 12.67
N LEU A 203 -0.12 -13.00 12.33
CA LEU A 203 -0.30 -14.27 13.04
C LEU A 203 0.07 -14.14 14.54
N VAL A 204 1.18 -13.47 14.84
CA VAL A 204 1.59 -13.22 16.23
C VAL A 204 0.55 -12.40 17.00
N GLN A 205 -0.10 -11.43 16.34
CA GLN A 205 -1.13 -10.62 17.00
C GLN A 205 -2.43 -11.40 17.20
N LEU A 206 -2.87 -12.18 16.21
CA LEU A 206 -4.04 -13.06 16.33
C LEU A 206 -3.86 -14.06 17.47
N VAL A 207 -2.72 -14.74 17.56
CA VAL A 207 -2.44 -15.71 18.64
C VAL A 207 -2.40 -15.02 20.01
N LYS A 208 -1.83 -13.81 20.12
CA LYS A 208 -1.89 -13.02 21.36
C LYS A 208 -3.32 -12.61 21.73
N GLY A 209 -4.15 -12.36 20.74
CA GLY A 209 -5.59 -12.07 20.88
C GLY A 209 -6.44 -13.31 21.16
N ARG A 210 -5.85 -14.52 21.14
CA ARG A 210 -6.54 -15.81 21.23
C ARG A 210 -7.49 -16.07 20.05
N GLU A 211 -7.25 -15.41 18.93
CA GLU A 211 -7.97 -15.56 17.65
C GLU A 211 -7.35 -16.72 16.86
N TYR A 212 -7.39 -17.91 17.46
CA TYR A 212 -6.70 -19.10 16.94
C TYR A 212 -7.28 -19.60 15.62
N GLU A 213 -8.61 -19.51 15.45
CA GLU A 213 -9.29 -19.93 14.22
C GLU A 213 -8.88 -19.06 13.02
N ASP A 214 -8.84 -17.74 13.20
CA ASP A 214 -8.36 -16.80 12.18
C ASP A 214 -6.89 -17.02 11.84
N ALA A 215 -6.05 -17.33 12.84
CA ALA A 215 -4.65 -17.65 12.60
C ALA A 215 -4.49 -18.93 11.75
N THR A 216 -5.23 -20.00 12.07
CA THR A 216 -5.24 -21.25 11.27
C THR A 216 -5.77 -21.01 9.86
N GLU A 217 -6.86 -20.25 9.71
CA GLU A 217 -7.42 -19.91 8.40
C GLU A 217 -6.37 -19.19 7.54
N LEU A 218 -5.72 -18.18 8.09
CA LEU A 218 -4.75 -17.36 7.38
C LEU A 218 -3.50 -18.14 6.98
N MET A 219 -3.00 -19.03 7.86
CA MET A 219 -1.91 -19.94 7.51
C MET A 219 -2.31 -20.91 6.40
N THR A 220 -3.52 -21.49 6.47
CA THR A 220 -4.03 -22.38 5.42
C THR A 220 -4.09 -21.64 4.08
N GLN A 221 -4.65 -20.43 4.05
CA GLN A 221 -4.69 -19.62 2.84
C GLN A 221 -3.27 -19.31 2.31
N GLY A 222 -2.32 -18.98 3.18
CA GLY A 222 -0.90 -18.81 2.82
C GLY A 222 -0.29 -20.06 2.18
N GLN A 223 -0.52 -21.24 2.75
CA GLN A 223 -0.06 -22.52 2.20
C GLN A 223 -0.66 -22.77 0.81
N THR A 224 -1.96 -22.49 0.60
CA THR A 224 -2.58 -22.63 -0.73
C THR A 224 -1.99 -21.68 -1.78
N ARG A 225 -1.41 -20.55 -1.33
CA ARG A 225 -0.65 -19.61 -2.17
C ARG A 225 0.82 -19.98 -2.36
N GLY A 226 1.25 -21.12 -1.83
CA GLY A 226 2.63 -21.60 -1.93
C GLY A 226 3.59 -20.96 -0.93
N VAL A 227 3.08 -20.33 0.13
CA VAL A 227 3.92 -19.82 1.22
C VAL A 227 4.41 -21.00 2.05
N GLU A 228 5.72 -21.18 2.10
CA GLU A 228 6.37 -22.18 2.94
C GLU A 228 6.63 -21.56 4.32
N PHE A 229 5.86 -21.98 5.33
CA PHE A 229 6.09 -21.60 6.72
C PHE A 229 7.21 -22.45 7.31
N THR A 230 8.11 -21.81 8.04
CA THR A 230 9.30 -22.44 8.62
C THR A 230 9.27 -22.34 10.15
N SER A 231 10.36 -22.77 10.79
CA SER A 231 10.54 -22.58 12.23
C SER A 231 10.46 -21.11 12.65
N GLU A 232 10.76 -20.17 11.74
CA GLU A 232 10.64 -18.73 12.02
C GLU A 232 9.20 -18.32 12.31
N THR A 233 8.21 -19.00 11.71
CA THR A 233 6.79 -18.80 12.05
C THR A 233 6.31 -19.72 13.16
N PHE A 234 6.58 -21.02 13.08
CA PHE A 234 5.99 -21.97 14.02
C PHE A 234 6.48 -21.77 15.47
N HIS A 235 7.78 -21.52 15.67
CA HIS A 235 8.33 -21.41 17.02
C HIS A 235 7.75 -20.22 17.82
N PRO A 236 7.68 -18.99 17.28
CA PRO A 236 7.02 -17.88 17.99
C PRO A 236 5.55 -18.14 18.30
N LEU A 237 4.80 -18.77 17.37
CA LEU A 237 3.37 -19.03 17.58
C LEU A 237 3.12 -20.09 18.67
N LEU A 238 3.91 -21.17 18.69
CA LEU A 238 3.86 -22.19 19.75
C LEU A 238 4.17 -21.59 21.13
N VAL A 239 5.28 -20.84 21.24
CA VAL A 239 5.69 -20.20 22.50
C VAL A 239 4.63 -19.22 23.02
N LEU A 240 3.87 -18.58 22.13
CA LEU A 240 2.78 -17.70 22.53
C LEU A 240 1.52 -18.50 22.92
N ALA A 241 1.18 -19.54 22.18
CA ALA A 241 0.02 -20.39 22.45
C ALA A 241 0.16 -21.17 23.76
N GLU A 242 1.34 -21.71 24.09
CA GLU A 242 1.61 -22.43 25.34
C GLU A 242 1.49 -21.57 26.59
N LYS A 243 1.64 -20.24 26.45
CA LYS A 243 1.40 -19.29 27.56
C LYS A 243 -0.08 -19.15 27.88
N ASP A 244 -0.96 -19.52 26.95
CA ASP A 244 -2.38 -19.57 27.24
C ASP A 244 -2.70 -20.83 28.04
N THR A 245 -2.88 -20.66 29.35
CA THR A 245 -3.25 -21.74 30.26
C THR A 245 -4.72 -22.17 30.12
N THR A 246 -5.49 -21.49 29.26
CA THR A 246 -6.89 -21.84 29.00
C THR A 246 -6.99 -22.88 27.90
N SER A 247 -7.38 -24.10 28.27
CA SER A 247 -7.61 -25.19 27.32
C SER A 247 -8.93 -25.00 26.59
N THR A 248 -8.90 -24.20 25.53
CA THR A 248 -10.03 -24.01 24.62
C THR A 248 -9.93 -24.97 23.44
N ASP A 249 -11.07 -25.40 22.90
CA ASP A 249 -11.12 -26.27 21.71
C ASP A 249 -10.37 -25.65 20.52
N SER A 250 -10.48 -24.32 20.35
CA SER A 250 -9.75 -23.54 19.34
C SER A 250 -8.23 -23.57 19.55
N LEU A 251 -7.75 -23.49 20.79
CA LEU A 251 -6.31 -23.61 21.10
C LEU A 251 -5.80 -25.03 20.81
N ILE A 252 -6.54 -26.06 21.23
CA ILE A 252 -6.16 -27.47 20.98
C ILE A 252 -6.05 -27.72 19.47
N LYS A 253 -7.06 -27.29 18.70
CA LYS A 253 -7.05 -27.41 17.23
C LYS A 253 -5.89 -26.66 16.59
N PHE A 254 -5.60 -25.45 17.07
CA PHE A 254 -4.47 -24.66 16.59
C PHE A 254 -3.13 -25.33 16.86
N LEU A 255 -2.90 -25.85 18.06
CA LEU A 255 -1.67 -26.56 18.40
C LEU A 255 -1.50 -27.81 17.54
N SER A 256 -2.56 -28.61 17.37
CA SER A 256 -2.55 -29.77 16.45
C SER A 256 -2.19 -29.34 15.03
N PHE A 257 -2.82 -28.28 14.51
CA PHE A 257 -2.53 -27.77 13.17
C PHE A 257 -1.07 -27.35 13.00
N VAL A 258 -0.50 -26.66 14.00
CA VAL A 258 0.90 -26.22 13.96
C VAL A 258 1.85 -27.43 14.02
N GLU A 259 1.57 -28.41 14.87
CA GLU A 259 2.36 -29.65 14.95
C GLU A 259 2.32 -30.41 13.61
N ASP A 260 1.14 -30.62 13.04
CA ASP A 260 0.96 -31.32 11.76
C ASP A 260 1.69 -30.59 10.62
N SER A 261 1.50 -29.26 10.53
CA SER A 261 2.15 -28.43 9.51
C SER A 261 3.69 -28.43 9.64
N TRP A 262 4.21 -28.49 10.86
CA TRP A 262 5.64 -28.55 11.14
C TRP A 262 6.25 -29.92 10.76
N GLU A 263 5.54 -31.01 11.02
CA GLU A 263 5.98 -32.35 10.61
C GLU A 263 6.00 -32.49 9.08
N GLU A 264 4.97 -32.01 8.39
CA GLU A 264 4.92 -31.99 6.92
C GLU A 264 6.10 -31.22 6.32
N TYR A 265 6.40 -30.03 6.86
CA TYR A 265 7.55 -29.24 6.46
C TYR A 265 8.87 -30.00 6.62
N LYS A 266 9.10 -30.64 7.78
CA LYS A 266 10.33 -31.42 8.03
C LYS A 266 10.48 -32.58 7.05
N VAL A 267 9.39 -33.31 6.76
CA VAL A 267 9.40 -34.42 5.81
C VAL A 267 9.77 -33.91 4.40
N GLY A 268 9.18 -32.80 3.97
CA GLY A 268 9.50 -32.15 2.70
C GLY A 268 10.97 -31.73 2.60
N TYR A 269 11.53 -31.16 3.68
CA TYR A 269 12.94 -30.78 3.75
C TYR A 269 13.88 -31.99 3.66
N MET A 270 13.58 -33.06 4.38
CA MET A 270 14.39 -34.30 4.36
C MET A 270 14.38 -34.97 2.99
N GLN A 271 13.25 -34.93 2.27
CA GLN A 271 13.15 -35.47 0.91
C GLN A 271 13.90 -34.61 -0.12
N LYS A 272 13.82 -33.28 -0.05
CA LYS A 272 14.62 -32.37 -0.92
C LYS A 272 16.12 -32.53 -0.69
N GLY A 273 16.56 -32.74 0.55
CA GLY A 273 17.97 -32.98 0.90
C GLY A 273 18.53 -34.32 0.39
N ALA A 274 17.68 -35.36 0.29
CA ALA A 274 18.08 -36.68 -0.21
C ALA A 274 18.22 -36.75 -1.74
N VAL A 275 17.55 -35.87 -2.50
CA VAL A 275 17.64 -35.82 -3.97
C VAL A 275 18.89 -35.05 -4.44
N GLY A 276 19.44 -34.16 -3.61
CA GLY A 276 20.65 -33.37 -3.92
C GLY A 276 21.98 -34.13 -3.82
N SER A 277 21.99 -35.37 -3.31
CA SER A 277 23.21 -36.18 -3.13
C SER A 277 23.40 -37.29 -4.17
N VAL A 278 22.48 -37.46 -5.14
CA VAL A 278 22.54 -38.55 -6.15
C VAL A 278 23.08 -38.06 -7.51
N GLY A 279 23.63 -36.85 -7.60
CA GLY A 279 24.09 -36.23 -8.85
C GLY A 279 25.58 -35.87 -8.92
N ALA A 280 26.40 -36.34 -7.98
CA ALA A 280 27.82 -36.06 -7.94
C ALA A 280 28.61 -37.34 -7.57
N ASP A 281 28.61 -38.31 -8.48
CA ASP A 281 29.61 -39.37 -8.57
C ASP A 281 29.95 -39.60 -10.05
#